data_AF-A0A6I3LKY2-F1
#
_entry.id   AF-A0A6I3LKY2-F1
#
_cell.length_a   1.000
_cell.length_b   1.000
_cell.length_c   1.000
_cell.angle_alpha   90.00
_cell.angle_beta   90.00
_cell.angle_gamma   90.00
#
_symmetry.space_group_name_H-M   'P 1'
#
loop_
_entity.id
_entity.type
_entity.pdbx_description
1 polymer ?
#
loop_
_entity_poly.entity_id
_entity_poly.type
_entity_poly.pdbx_seq_one_letter_code
_entity_poly.pdbx_strand_id
1 'polypeptide(L)'
;MYRLVFFTIIAFSFTACQFSTSKIEKEGELLQKELEKIDWSKVDTYPNFEGCDTIQDLQQKKDCFFDSVALELQQRLLQDTLEGKFSQIESVQVLVTVQADSKIDFAVYKAPDSLAIQIYAIDSLLQEKKKDFPAIYPATKRGIPVSTQFVIPVLLNKY
;
A
#
# COMPACT_ATOMS: atom_id res chain seq x y z
N MET A 1 -66.31 -7.19 35.09
CA MET A 1 -65.22 -8.21 35.10
C MET A 1 -64.28 -8.17 33.90
N TYR A 2 -64.64 -7.62 32.73
CA TYR A 2 -63.74 -7.55 31.55
C TYR A 2 -62.63 -6.48 31.61
N ARG A 3 -62.79 -5.43 32.43
CA ARG A 3 -61.82 -4.32 32.55
C ARG A 3 -60.52 -4.68 33.30
N LEU A 4 -60.57 -5.64 34.22
CA LEU A 4 -59.41 -6.09 34.99
C LEU A 4 -58.54 -7.08 34.19
N VAL A 5 -59.15 -7.87 33.29
CA VAL A 5 -58.46 -8.85 32.44
C VAL A 5 -57.62 -8.17 31.36
N PHE A 6 -58.06 -7.01 30.88
CA PHE A 6 -57.30 -6.25 29.87
C PHE A 6 -56.01 -5.63 30.43
N PHE A 7 -56.00 -5.28 31.72
CA PHE A 7 -54.83 -4.68 32.37
C PHE A 7 -53.74 -5.71 32.71
N THR A 8 -54.11 -6.98 32.93
CA THR A 8 -53.15 -8.05 33.19
C THR A 8 -52.46 -8.57 31.92
N ILE A 9 -53.10 -8.48 30.74
CA ILE A 9 -52.52 -8.90 29.46
C ILE A 9 -51.46 -7.89 28.94
N ILE A 10 -51.65 -6.59 29.19
CA ILE A 10 -50.69 -5.55 28.79
C ILE A 10 -49.42 -5.59 29.65
N ALA A 11 -49.53 -5.99 30.92
CA ALA A 11 -48.37 -6.10 31.82
C ALA A 11 -47.43 -7.27 31.48
N PHE A 12 -47.90 -8.30 30.77
CA PHE A 12 -47.08 -9.46 30.40
C PHE A 12 -46.26 -9.26 29.12
N SER A 13 -46.47 -8.16 28.39
CA SER A 13 -45.81 -7.91 27.09
C SER A 13 -44.43 -7.22 27.20
N PHE A 14 -43.97 -6.88 28.41
CA PHE A 14 -42.70 -6.16 28.62
C PHE A 14 -41.52 -7.03 29.09
N THR A 15 -41.66 -8.35 29.20
CA THR A 15 -40.59 -9.22 29.73
C THR A 15 -39.84 -10.03 28.68
N ALA A 16 -40.18 -9.92 27.39
CA ALA A 16 -39.54 -10.69 26.32
C ALA A 16 -38.59 -9.84 25.48
N CYS A 17 -37.44 -9.44 26.02
CA CYS A 17 -36.17 -9.39 25.26
C CYS A 17 -34.97 -9.06 26.16
N GLN A 18 -34.30 -10.08 26.70
CA GLN A 18 -32.86 -9.97 27.02
C GLN A 18 -32.20 -11.28 26.61
N PHE A 19 -31.87 -11.40 25.32
CA PHE A 19 -31.13 -12.53 24.78
C PHE A 19 -29.84 -12.05 24.11
N SER A 20 -28.74 -12.20 24.84
CA SER A 20 -27.36 -12.35 24.40
C SER A 20 -26.83 -11.43 23.30
N THR A 21 -26.49 -10.19 23.65
CA THR A 21 -25.55 -9.35 22.87
C THR A 21 -24.09 -9.46 23.36
N SER A 22 -23.85 -10.06 24.54
CA SER A 22 -22.53 -9.98 25.21
C SER A 22 -21.45 -10.91 24.66
N LYS A 23 -21.79 -11.95 23.88
CA LYS A 23 -20.80 -12.90 23.34
C LYS A 23 -20.21 -12.42 22.00
N ILE A 24 -21.02 -11.75 21.17
CA ILE A 24 -20.61 -11.23 19.86
C ILE A 24 -19.73 -9.98 20.02
N GLU A 25 -20.04 -9.10 20.97
CA GLU A 25 -19.17 -7.95 21.28
C GLU A 25 -17.80 -8.38 21.80
N LYS A 26 -17.72 -9.42 22.65
CA LYS A 26 -16.44 -9.89 23.20
C LYS A 26 -15.48 -10.46 22.15
N GLU A 27 -16.00 -11.17 21.15
CA GLU A 27 -15.18 -11.68 20.06
C GLU A 27 -14.68 -10.54 19.17
N GLY A 28 -15.57 -9.61 18.79
CA GLY A 28 -15.17 -8.40 18.04
C GLY A 28 -14.12 -7.56 18.78
N GLU A 29 -14.28 -7.37 20.09
CA GLU A 29 -13.36 -6.60 20.93
C GLU A 29 -11.99 -7.30 21.10
N LEU A 30 -11.96 -8.64 21.16
CA LEU A 30 -10.71 -9.42 21.14
C LEU A 30 -9.97 -9.30 19.81
N LEU A 31 -10.69 -9.44 18.69
CA LEU A 31 -10.14 -9.26 17.34
C LEU A 31 -9.58 -7.83 17.16
N GLN A 32 -10.29 -6.82 17.63
CA GLN A 32 -9.85 -5.42 17.52
C GLN A 32 -8.59 -5.15 18.35
N LYS A 33 -8.51 -5.70 19.57
CA LYS A 33 -7.31 -5.65 20.41
C LYS A 33 -6.11 -6.38 19.81
N GLU A 34 -6.33 -7.40 18.98
CA GLU A 34 -5.25 -8.08 18.24
C GLU A 34 -4.78 -7.27 17.03
N LEU A 35 -5.69 -6.54 16.36
CA LEU A 35 -5.39 -5.65 15.25
C LEU A 35 -4.65 -4.38 15.67
N GLU A 36 -4.92 -3.85 16.88
CA GLU A 36 -4.25 -2.66 17.43
C GLU A 36 -2.80 -2.94 17.86
N LYS A 37 -2.45 -4.19 18.17
CA LYS A 37 -1.07 -4.59 18.54
C LYS A 37 -0.13 -4.75 17.33
N ILE A 38 -0.59 -4.41 16.14
CA ILE A 38 0.14 -4.56 14.88
C ILE A 38 0.93 -3.26 14.64
N ASP A 39 2.27 -3.29 14.75
CA ASP A 39 3.13 -2.13 14.45
C ASP A 39 3.20 -1.89 12.94
N TRP A 40 2.18 -1.24 12.36
CA TRP A 40 1.99 -1.04 10.91
C TRP A 40 3.19 -0.41 10.17
N SER A 41 4.18 0.14 10.89
CA SER A 41 5.41 0.69 10.31
C SER A 41 6.41 -0.37 9.83
N LYS A 42 6.30 -1.62 10.33
CA LYS A 42 7.17 -2.74 9.96
C LYS A 42 6.36 -3.83 9.28
N VAL A 43 6.80 -4.20 8.08
CA VAL A 43 6.29 -5.35 7.33
C VAL A 43 7.16 -6.57 7.64
N ASP A 44 6.58 -7.76 7.61
CA ASP A 44 7.32 -8.99 7.86
C ASP A 44 8.08 -9.42 6.61
N THR A 45 7.55 -9.08 5.42
CA THR A 45 8.24 -9.24 4.14
C THR A 45 8.02 -8.01 3.27
N TYR A 46 9.07 -7.57 2.59
CA TYR A 46 8.98 -6.49 1.61
C TYR A 46 8.30 -6.96 0.34
N PRO A 47 7.75 -6.03 -0.48
CA PRO A 47 7.34 -6.38 -1.83
C PRO A 47 8.52 -6.98 -2.58
N ASN A 48 8.24 -7.84 -3.56
CA ASN A 48 9.30 -8.49 -4.31
C ASN A 48 8.83 -8.82 -5.72
N PHE A 49 9.78 -8.95 -6.63
CA PHE A 49 9.56 -9.42 -8.00
C PHE A 49 9.82 -10.92 -8.09
N GLU A 50 9.36 -11.53 -9.18
CA GLU A 50 9.58 -12.95 -9.48
C GLU A 50 11.07 -13.35 -9.42
N GLY A 51 12.01 -12.45 -9.70
CA GLY A 51 13.45 -12.73 -9.57
C GLY A 51 14.02 -12.64 -8.14
N CYS A 52 13.27 -12.12 -7.17
CA CYS A 52 13.68 -11.89 -5.79
C CYS A 52 13.00 -12.86 -4.79
N ASP A 53 12.18 -13.80 -5.27
CA ASP A 53 11.32 -14.66 -4.46
C ASP A 53 12.09 -15.71 -3.68
N THR A 54 13.17 -16.25 -4.27
CA THR A 54 14.07 -17.27 -3.70
C THR A 54 14.97 -16.75 -2.58
N ILE A 55 15.09 -15.42 -2.44
CA ILE A 55 15.91 -14.79 -1.39
C ILE A 55 15.19 -14.93 -0.05
N GLN A 56 15.83 -15.64 0.90
CA GLN A 56 15.29 -15.85 2.24
C GLN A 56 15.69 -14.75 3.23
N ASP A 57 16.86 -14.14 3.03
CA ASP A 57 17.32 -13.06 3.89
C ASP A 57 16.48 -11.78 3.65
N LEU A 58 15.88 -11.26 4.73
CA LEU A 58 14.96 -10.13 4.65
C LEU A 58 15.65 -8.86 4.13
N GLN A 59 16.91 -8.65 4.50
CA GLN A 59 17.67 -7.47 4.10
C GLN A 59 18.06 -7.56 2.62
N GLN A 60 18.54 -8.71 2.16
CA GLN A 60 18.81 -8.93 0.74
C GLN A 60 17.53 -8.84 -0.11
N LYS A 61 16.40 -9.32 0.40
CA LYS A 61 15.11 -9.24 -0.31
C LYS A 61 14.63 -7.80 -0.43
N LYS A 62 14.79 -7.02 0.64
CA LYS A 62 14.56 -5.57 0.64
C LYS A 62 15.44 -4.90 -0.42
N ASP A 63 16.73 -5.15 -0.41
CA ASP A 63 17.68 -4.52 -1.33
C ASP A 63 17.36 -4.91 -2.78
N CYS A 64 17.06 -6.19 -3.05
CA CYS A 64 16.61 -6.68 -4.36
C CYS A 64 15.38 -5.91 -4.88
N PHE A 65 14.39 -5.65 -4.02
CA PHE A 65 13.22 -4.86 -4.37
C PHE A 65 13.58 -3.42 -4.73
N PHE A 66 14.32 -2.72 -3.87
CA PHE A 66 14.68 -1.32 -4.11
C PHE A 66 15.54 -1.16 -5.37
N ASP A 67 16.51 -2.04 -5.57
CA ASP A 67 17.38 -2.01 -6.75
C ASP A 67 16.60 -2.30 -8.04
N SER A 68 15.70 -3.29 -8.02
CA SER A 68 14.88 -3.64 -9.17
C SER A 68 13.93 -2.50 -9.56
N VAL A 69 13.26 -1.88 -8.57
CA VAL A 69 12.39 -0.73 -8.85
C VAL A 69 13.20 0.46 -9.37
N ALA A 70 14.33 0.78 -8.74
CA ALA A 70 15.16 1.89 -9.16
C ALA A 70 15.67 1.71 -10.60
N LEU A 71 16.13 0.50 -10.94
CA LEU A 71 16.57 0.15 -12.29
C LEU A 71 15.44 0.26 -13.32
N GLU A 72 14.27 -0.30 -13.01
CA GLU A 72 13.11 -0.29 -13.91
C GLU A 72 12.61 1.14 -14.16
N LEU A 73 12.53 1.95 -13.10
CA LEU A 73 12.18 3.38 -13.20
C LEU A 73 13.24 4.14 -14.00
N GLN A 74 14.52 3.89 -13.76
CA GLN A 74 15.61 4.52 -14.49
C GLN A 74 15.52 4.20 -15.99
N GLN A 75 15.37 2.93 -16.36
CA GLN A 75 15.25 2.52 -17.77
C GLN A 75 14.05 3.19 -18.45
N ARG A 76 12.89 3.23 -17.79
CA ARG A 76 11.67 3.82 -18.33
C ARG A 76 11.75 5.34 -18.47
N LEU A 77 12.39 6.02 -17.50
CA LEU A 77 12.57 7.47 -17.55
C LEU A 77 13.64 7.91 -18.56
N LEU A 78 14.58 7.03 -18.91
CA LEU A 78 15.62 7.30 -19.90
C LEU A 78 15.23 6.90 -21.32
N GLN A 79 14.13 6.16 -21.52
CA GLN A 79 13.63 5.79 -22.85
C GLN A 79 12.87 6.94 -23.54
N ASP A 80 13.20 7.15 -24.83
CA ASP A 80 12.51 7.88 -25.91
C ASP A 80 12.13 9.36 -25.71
N THR A 81 11.57 9.78 -24.58
CA THR A 81 10.90 11.10 -24.46
C THR A 81 11.71 12.14 -23.67
N LEU A 82 12.60 11.69 -22.78
CA LEU A 82 13.39 12.55 -21.89
C LEU A 82 14.90 12.53 -22.20
N GLU A 83 15.31 11.71 -23.16
CA GLU A 83 16.70 11.61 -23.61
C GLU A 83 17.22 12.98 -24.08
N GLY A 84 18.37 13.41 -23.54
CA GLY A 84 18.96 14.72 -23.83
C GLY A 84 18.25 15.94 -23.23
N LYS A 85 17.16 15.77 -22.46
CA LYS A 85 16.45 16.88 -21.79
C LYS A 85 17.02 17.24 -20.41
N PHE A 86 17.93 16.43 -19.88
CA PHE A 86 18.60 16.68 -18.61
C PHE A 86 19.98 17.31 -18.83
N SER A 87 20.17 18.50 -18.26
CA SER A 87 21.41 19.27 -18.42
C SER A 87 22.58 18.70 -17.61
N GLN A 88 22.29 17.99 -16.51
CA GLN A 88 23.25 17.43 -15.57
C GLN A 88 22.68 16.16 -14.93
N ILE A 89 23.52 15.42 -14.19
CA ILE A 89 23.07 14.26 -13.41
C ILE A 89 22.24 14.77 -12.23
N GLU A 90 20.99 14.34 -12.15
CA GLU A 90 20.03 14.79 -11.14
C GLU A 90 19.26 13.59 -10.60
N SER A 91 18.70 13.71 -9.39
CA SER A 91 17.88 12.66 -8.81
C SER A 91 16.46 13.15 -8.57
N VAL A 92 15.48 12.42 -9.08
CA VAL A 92 14.06 12.62 -8.76
C VAL A 92 13.66 11.59 -7.71
N GLN A 93 13.00 12.04 -6.65
CA GLN A 93 12.42 11.17 -5.64
C GLN A 93 11.02 10.78 -6.09
N VAL A 94 10.82 9.48 -6.28
CA VAL A 94 9.55 8.90 -6.72
C VAL A 94 8.88 8.20 -5.54
N LEU A 95 7.62 8.53 -5.28
CA LEU A 95 6.77 7.77 -4.38
C LEU A 95 6.27 6.54 -5.12
N VAL A 96 6.63 5.36 -4.62
CA VAL A 96 6.22 4.06 -5.13
C VAL A 96 5.20 3.48 -4.18
N THR A 97 3.98 3.23 -4.66
CA THR A 97 2.91 2.59 -3.90
C THR A 97 2.69 1.19 -4.43
N VAL A 98 2.87 0.18 -3.58
CA VAL A 98 2.52 -1.21 -3.88
C VAL A 98 1.25 -1.55 -3.11
N GLN A 99 0.18 -1.84 -3.83
CA GLN A 99 -1.13 -2.15 -3.26
C GLN A 99 -1.22 -3.63 -2.87
N ALA A 100 -2.07 -3.94 -1.90
CA ALA A 100 -2.33 -5.32 -1.48
C ALA A 100 -2.87 -6.22 -2.61
N ASP A 101 -3.45 -5.64 -3.67
CA ASP A 101 -3.95 -6.36 -4.86
C ASP A 101 -2.88 -6.51 -5.97
N SER A 102 -1.60 -6.34 -5.64
CA SER A 102 -0.46 -6.46 -6.55
C SER A 102 -0.38 -5.39 -7.64
N LYS A 103 -1.13 -4.29 -7.51
CA LYS A 103 -0.96 -3.11 -8.38
C LYS A 103 0.13 -2.19 -7.86
N ILE A 104 0.81 -1.52 -8.79
CA ILE A 104 1.80 -0.50 -8.49
C ILE A 104 1.36 0.87 -9.03
N ASP A 105 1.69 1.92 -8.29
CA ASP A 105 1.46 3.30 -8.70
C ASP A 105 2.67 4.17 -8.35
N PHE A 106 2.85 5.24 -9.12
CA PHE A 106 4.01 6.12 -9.04
C PHE A 106 3.57 7.58 -8.98
N ALA A 107 4.25 8.38 -8.19
CA ALA A 107 4.09 9.83 -8.21
C ALA A 107 5.44 10.50 -7.96
N VAL A 108 5.64 11.69 -8.51
CA VAL A 108 6.80 12.50 -8.12
C VAL A 108 6.62 12.96 -6.66
N TYR A 109 7.51 12.52 -5.77
CA TYR A 109 7.52 12.94 -4.37
C TYR A 109 8.25 14.28 -4.21
N LYS A 110 9.44 14.37 -4.81
CA LYS A 110 10.29 15.56 -4.78
C LYS A 110 11.25 15.56 -5.96
N ALA A 111 11.45 16.72 -6.58
CA ALA A 111 12.45 16.93 -7.60
C ALA A 111 13.27 18.19 -7.27
N PRO A 112 14.51 18.31 -7.77
CA PRO A 112 15.25 19.56 -7.70
C PRO A 112 14.57 20.65 -8.55
N ASP A 113 14.80 21.91 -8.19
CA ASP A 113 14.18 23.07 -8.86
C ASP A 113 14.59 23.17 -10.35
N SER A 114 15.75 22.64 -10.70
CA SER A 114 16.23 22.54 -12.09
C SER A 114 15.30 21.70 -12.98
N LEU A 115 14.52 20.78 -12.40
CA LEU A 115 13.56 19.93 -13.10
C LEU A 115 12.14 20.49 -13.12
N ALA A 116 11.89 21.69 -12.58
CA ALA A 116 10.53 22.22 -12.40
C ALA A 116 9.68 22.19 -13.68
N ILE A 117 10.31 22.42 -14.84
CA ILE A 117 9.63 22.39 -16.15
C ILE A 117 9.36 20.94 -16.61
N GLN A 118 10.25 20.00 -16.27
CA GLN A 118 10.16 18.60 -16.69
C GLN A 118 9.28 17.75 -15.76
N ILE A 119 8.96 18.21 -14.53
CA ILE A 119 8.16 17.43 -13.55
C ILE A 119 6.88 16.89 -14.16
N TYR A 120 6.13 17.70 -14.91
CA TYR A 120 4.88 17.24 -15.54
C TYR A 120 5.13 16.13 -16.56
N ALA A 121 6.20 16.24 -17.36
CA ALA A 121 6.56 15.21 -18.33
C ALA A 121 7.03 13.92 -17.64
N ILE A 122 7.79 14.03 -16.54
CA ILE A 122 8.23 12.89 -15.73
C ILE A 122 7.01 12.18 -15.13
N ASP A 123 6.10 12.92 -14.50
CA ASP A 123 4.92 12.35 -13.87
C ASP A 123 4.00 11.66 -14.89
N SER A 124 3.76 12.30 -16.04
CA SER A 124 3.02 11.70 -17.15
C SER A 124 3.68 10.41 -17.65
N LEU A 125 5.00 10.39 -17.76
CA LEU A 125 5.74 9.21 -18.22
C LEU A 125 5.67 8.07 -17.19
N LEU A 126 5.81 8.38 -15.90
CA LEU A 126 5.63 7.40 -14.83
C LEU A 126 4.23 6.76 -14.88
N GLN A 127 3.20 7.58 -15.11
CA GLN A 127 1.82 7.13 -15.21
C GLN A 127 1.55 6.29 -16.47
N GLU A 128 2.18 6.62 -17.59
CA GLU A 128 2.10 5.81 -18.82
C GLU A 128 2.78 4.46 -18.62
N LYS A 129 4.02 4.48 -18.11
CA LYS A 129 4.89 3.31 -18.06
C LYS A 129 4.57 2.36 -16.89
N LYS A 130 3.62 2.70 -16.02
CA LYS A 130 3.13 1.79 -14.97
C LYS A 130 2.39 0.56 -15.51
N LYS A 131 1.79 0.66 -16.70
CA LYS A 131 1.00 -0.44 -17.29
C LYS A 131 1.86 -1.65 -17.66
N ASP A 132 3.10 -1.40 -18.06
CA ASP A 132 4.03 -2.46 -18.49
C ASP A 132 5.04 -2.80 -17.39
N PHE A 133 4.75 -2.43 -16.13
CA PHE A 133 5.64 -2.70 -15.02
C PHE A 133 5.63 -4.22 -14.69
N PRO A 134 6.79 -4.83 -14.36
CA PRO A 134 6.87 -6.26 -14.05
C PRO A 134 5.94 -6.63 -12.89
N ALA A 135 5.46 -7.88 -12.92
CA ALA A 135 4.59 -8.41 -11.88
C ALA A 135 5.28 -8.31 -10.50
N ILE A 136 4.55 -7.78 -9.53
CA ILE A 136 5.06 -7.51 -8.19
C ILE A 136 4.19 -8.20 -7.14
N TYR A 137 4.83 -8.85 -6.17
CA TYR A 137 4.17 -9.40 -5.00
C TYR A 137 4.13 -8.34 -3.90
N PRO A 138 2.97 -8.13 -3.25
CA PRO A 138 2.83 -7.13 -2.20
C PRO A 138 3.67 -7.48 -0.97
N ALA A 139 3.97 -6.46 -0.17
CA ALA A 139 4.46 -6.70 1.18
C ALA A 139 3.43 -7.51 1.97
N THR A 140 3.90 -8.39 2.86
CA THR A 140 3.00 -9.09 3.77
C THR A 140 3.30 -8.79 5.21
N LYS A 141 2.23 -8.84 5.99
CA LYS A 141 2.25 -8.74 7.44
C LYS A 141 1.40 -9.84 8.04
N ARG A 142 2.04 -10.72 8.80
CA ARG A 142 1.47 -11.96 9.35
C ARG A 142 0.83 -12.81 8.24
N GLY A 143 1.47 -12.86 7.07
CA GLY A 143 0.96 -13.57 5.88
C GLY A 143 -0.19 -12.88 5.14
N ILE A 144 -0.62 -11.70 5.59
CA ILE A 144 -1.69 -10.92 4.94
C ILE A 144 -1.03 -9.85 4.04
N PRO A 145 -1.40 -9.75 2.75
CA PRO A 145 -0.89 -8.71 1.88
C PRO A 145 -1.35 -7.32 2.35
N VAL A 146 -0.43 -6.37 2.40
CA VAL A 146 -0.67 -5.00 2.84
C VAL A 146 -0.16 -3.99 1.82
N SER A 147 -0.87 -2.87 1.70
CA SER A 147 -0.40 -1.76 0.87
C SER A 147 0.76 -1.04 1.55
N THR A 148 1.79 -0.71 0.78
CA THR A 148 3.00 -0.05 1.27
C THR A 148 3.43 1.08 0.35
N GLN A 149 4.13 2.06 0.92
CA GLN A 149 4.64 3.22 0.18
C GLN A 149 6.11 3.43 0.50
N PHE A 150 6.90 3.70 -0.53
CA PHE A 150 8.33 3.93 -0.42
C PHE A 150 8.74 5.14 -1.26
N VAL A 151 9.70 5.92 -0.76
CA VAL A 151 10.32 6.99 -1.55
C VAL A 151 11.63 6.46 -2.09
N ILE A 152 11.76 6.39 -3.42
CA ILE A 152 12.92 5.84 -4.11
C ILE A 152 13.59 6.96 -4.91
N PRO A 153 14.89 7.22 -4.67
CA PRO A 153 15.65 8.15 -5.50
C PRO A 153 15.99 7.48 -6.83
N VAL A 154 15.57 8.08 -7.94
CA VAL A 154 15.91 7.63 -9.28
C VAL A 154 16.94 8.58 -9.86
N LEU A 155 18.05 8.05 -10.35
CA LEU A 155 19.11 8.84 -10.97
C LEU A 155 18.80 9.06 -12.44
N LEU A 156 18.79 10.32 -12.83
CA LEU A 156 18.68 10.78 -14.20
C LEU A 156 20.08 11.18 -14.64
N ASN A 157 20.62 10.50 -15.64
CA ASN A 157 21.95 10.81 -16.17
C ASN A 157 21.88 11.39 -17.57
N LYS A 158 22.93 12.15 -17.89
CA LYS A 158 23.24 12.56 -19.24
C LYS A 158 24.06 11.44 -19.88
N TYR A 159 23.56 10.87 -20.97
CA TYR A 159 24.40 10.11 -21.91
C TYR A 159 24.90 11.06 -23.01
#